data_AF-A0A9D9VMS2-F1
#
_entry.id   AF-A0A9D9VMS2-F1
#
_cell.length_a   1.000
_cell.length_b   1.000
_cell.length_c   1.000
_cell.angle_alpha   90.00
_cell.angle_beta   90.00
_cell.angle_gamma   90.00
#
_symmetry.space_group_name_H-M   'P 1'
#
loop_
_entity.id
_entity.type
_entity.pdbx_description
1 polymer ?
#
loop_
_entity_poly.entity_id
_entity_poly.type
_entity_poly.pdbx_seq_one_letter_code
_entity_poly.pdbx_strand_id
1 'polypeptide(L)'
;MHVRITRADPDMELPQYQTPGSVAFDLASAENLTIEPKQAAKISTGLIIATPPGYMLMISGRSSLYWKKGLIGTNGIGVIDQDFCGPEDILKLSLWNPGDTPVIITKGERLAQAFFLPVERAEWLEGPPEGQSRGGFGSTGI
;
A
#
# COMPACT_ATOMS: atom_id res chain seq x y z
N MET A 1 7.19 -5.37 -18.82
CA MET A 1 5.88 -4.75 -18.54
C MET A 1 6.06 -3.25 -18.54
N HIS A 2 5.24 -2.50 -19.28
CA HIS A 2 5.22 -1.03 -19.22
C HIS A 2 3.96 -0.59 -18.49
N VAL A 3 4.11 0.32 -17.52
CA VAL A 3 3.01 0.81 -16.68
C VAL A 3 2.88 2.31 -16.88
N ARG A 4 1.65 2.78 -17.08
CA ARG A 4 1.37 4.22 -17.19
C ARG A 4 1.27 4.81 -15.78
N ILE A 5 1.93 5.94 -15.59
CA ILE A 5 1.94 6.69 -14.34
C ILE A 5 1.75 8.17 -14.65
N THR A 6 0.93 8.84 -13.83
CA THR A 6 0.74 10.28 -13.86
C THR A 6 1.22 10.86 -12.54
N ARG A 7 2.02 11.92 -12.61
CA ARG A 7 2.39 12.72 -11.45
C ARG A 7 1.37 13.84 -11.30
N ALA A 8 0.40 13.63 -10.40
CA ALA A 8 -0.58 14.64 -10.04
C ALA A 8 0.09 15.81 -9.30
N ASP A 9 1.14 15.50 -8.53
CA ASP A 9 2.09 16.49 -8.03
C ASP A 9 3.38 16.45 -8.89
N PRO A 10 3.67 17.50 -9.69
CA PRO A 10 4.80 17.50 -10.62
C PRO A 10 6.18 17.51 -9.93
N ASP A 11 6.25 17.86 -8.64
CA ASP A 11 7.50 17.84 -7.87
C ASP A 11 7.90 16.44 -7.44
N MET A 12 6.97 15.46 -7.52
CA MET A 12 7.28 14.10 -7.15
C MET A 12 8.17 13.43 -8.18
N GLU A 13 9.13 12.64 -7.70
CA GLU A 13 9.95 11.80 -8.57
C GLU A 13 9.17 10.55 -8.98
N LEU A 14 9.51 9.98 -10.14
CA LEU A 14 9.00 8.67 -10.51
C LEU A 14 9.60 7.60 -9.58
N PRO A 15 8.80 6.64 -9.08
CA PRO A 15 9.32 5.55 -8.27
C PRO A 15 10.38 4.73 -9.02
N GLN A 16 11.40 4.29 -8.28
CA GLN A 16 12.50 3.49 -8.83
C GLN A 16 12.72 2.23 -8.02
N TYR A 17 13.03 1.14 -8.72
CA TYR A 17 13.61 -0.06 -8.12
C TYR A 17 15.04 0.26 -7.70
N GLN A 18 15.33 0.11 -6.40
CA GLN A 18 16.58 0.62 -5.82
C GLN A 18 17.79 -0.26 -6.12
N THR A 19 17.58 -1.54 -6.43
CA THR A 19 18.62 -2.50 -6.79
C THR A 19 18.15 -3.42 -7.92
N PRO A 20 19.06 -4.11 -8.64
CA PRO A 20 18.69 -5.05 -9.70
C PRO A 20 17.76 -6.19 -9.27
N GLY A 21 17.75 -6.54 -7.97
CA GLY A 21 16.89 -7.58 -7.41
C GLY A 21 15.66 -7.06 -6.66
N SER A 22 15.42 -5.74 -6.67
CA SER A 22 14.25 -5.15 -6.00
C SER A 22 12.97 -5.60 -6.70
N VAL A 23 12.06 -6.19 -5.94
CA VAL A 23 10.72 -6.59 -6.42
C VAL A 23 9.68 -5.49 -6.23
N ALA A 24 9.99 -4.50 -5.37
CA ALA A 24 9.14 -3.37 -5.05
C ALA A 24 9.86 -2.04 -5.31
N PHE A 25 9.09 -0.99 -5.55
CA PHE A 25 9.56 0.39 -5.63
C PHE A 25 9.00 1.19 -4.46
N ASP A 26 9.76 2.17 -3.98
CA ASP A 26 9.36 2.99 -2.85
C ASP A 26 8.28 4.02 -3.24
N LEU A 27 7.35 4.29 -2.33
CA LEU A 27 6.36 5.37 -2.42
C LEU A 27 6.67 6.43 -1.35
N ALA A 28 6.75 7.68 -1.81
CA ALA A 28 7.08 8.83 -0.98
C ALA A 28 5.84 9.69 -0.67
N SER A 29 5.91 10.43 0.43
CA SER A 29 4.90 11.46 0.74
C SER A 29 5.00 12.63 -0.24
N ALA A 30 3.87 13.10 -0.75
CA ALA A 30 3.78 14.36 -1.50
C ALA A 30 3.56 15.58 -0.62
N GLU A 31 3.41 15.40 0.70
CA GLU A 31 3.07 16.48 1.63
C GLU A 31 3.92 16.46 2.90
N ASN A 32 4.02 17.62 3.53
CA ASN A 32 4.54 17.75 4.89
C ASN A 32 3.37 17.59 5.86
N LEU A 33 3.46 16.67 6.81
CA LEU A 33 2.44 16.50 7.82
C LEU A 33 3.02 16.01 9.14
N THR A 34 2.25 16.18 10.21
CA THR A 34 2.51 15.56 11.50
C THR A 34 1.38 14.60 11.82
N ILE A 35 1.72 13.36 12.16
CA ILE A 35 0.75 12.42 12.72
C ILE A 35 0.89 12.46 14.23
N GLU A 36 -0.10 13.07 14.89
CA GLU A 36 -0.15 13.17 16.34
C GLU A 36 -0.26 11.78 17.01
N PRO A 37 0.14 11.66 18.29
CA PRO A 37 -0.03 10.44 19.06
C PRO A 37 -1.44 9.86 18.98
N LYS A 38 -1.53 8.55 18.77
CA LYS A 38 -2.79 7.79 18.63
C LYS A 38 -3.68 8.23 17.46
N GLN A 39 -3.19 9.05 16.53
CA GLN A 39 -3.93 9.47 15.33
C GLN A 39 -3.47 8.70 14.09
N ALA A 40 -4.35 8.67 13.09
CA ALA A 40 -4.07 8.13 11.77
C ALA A 40 -4.21 9.22 10.70
N ALA A 41 -3.48 9.07 9.61
CA ALA A 41 -3.53 9.97 8.46
C ALA A 41 -3.53 9.18 7.15
N LYS A 42 -4.21 9.75 6.15
CA LYS A 42 -4.08 9.32 4.75
C LYS A 42 -3.16 10.31 4.05
N ILE A 43 -2.00 9.83 3.62
CA ILE A 43 -0.94 10.64 3.06
C ILE A 43 -0.95 10.51 1.55
N SER A 44 -1.05 11.62 0.84
CA SER A 44 -0.95 11.62 -0.62
C SER A 44 0.45 11.21 -1.08
N THR A 45 0.53 10.37 -2.12
CA THR A 45 1.80 10.12 -2.83
C THR A 45 2.01 11.06 -4.01
N GLY A 46 0.97 11.78 -4.44
CA GLY A 46 1.00 12.59 -5.66
C GLY A 46 1.08 11.78 -6.96
N LEU A 47 0.89 10.45 -6.89
CA LEU A 47 1.01 9.54 -8.02
C LEU A 47 -0.32 8.84 -8.31
N ILE A 48 -0.63 8.72 -9.59
CA ILE A 48 -1.71 7.88 -10.12
C ILE A 48 -1.05 6.81 -10.98
N ILE A 49 -1.34 5.53 -10.70
CA ILE A 49 -0.71 4.40 -11.41
C ILE A 49 -1.81 3.58 -12.07
N ALA A 50 -1.75 3.46 -13.40
CA ALA A 50 -2.65 2.60 -14.15
C ALA A 50 -2.14 1.15 -14.08
N THR A 51 -2.62 0.41 -13.09
CA THR A 51 -2.27 -0.99 -12.87
C THR A 51 -2.63 -1.83 -14.10
N PRO A 52 -1.70 -2.63 -14.66
CA PRO A 52 -1.96 -3.40 -15.86
C PRO A 52 -3.08 -4.43 -15.71
N PRO A 53 -3.85 -4.73 -16.78
CA PRO A 53 -4.83 -5.79 -16.76
C PRO A 53 -4.23 -7.13 -16.29
N GLY A 54 -4.96 -7.84 -15.42
CA GLY A 54 -4.52 -9.11 -14.82
C GLY A 54 -3.59 -8.97 -13.61
N TYR A 55 -3.32 -7.75 -13.15
CA TYR A 55 -2.55 -7.47 -11.95
C TYR A 55 -3.35 -6.65 -10.94
N MET A 56 -2.94 -6.74 -9.67
CA MET A 56 -3.19 -5.69 -8.68
C MET A 56 -1.87 -4.99 -8.36
N LEU A 57 -1.95 -3.73 -7.95
CA LEU A 57 -0.81 -3.06 -7.30
C LEU A 57 -0.98 -3.21 -5.78
N MET A 58 -0.05 -3.92 -5.15
CA MET A 58 -0.02 -4.06 -3.70
C MET A 58 0.88 -2.99 -3.09
N ILE A 59 0.36 -2.26 -2.10
CA ILE A 59 1.13 -1.30 -1.29
C ILE A 59 1.36 -1.91 0.10
N SER A 60 2.57 -1.83 0.61
CA SER A 60 2.92 -2.25 1.97
C SER A 60 3.86 -1.25 2.64
N GLY A 61 3.92 -1.26 3.97
CA GLY A 61 4.93 -0.51 4.69
C GLY A 61 6.34 -0.97 4.33
N ARG A 62 7.30 -0.05 4.32
CA ARG A 62 8.72 -0.43 4.26
C ARG A 62 9.08 -1.20 5.54
N SER A 63 10.02 -2.14 5.47
CA SER A 63 10.48 -2.88 6.66
C SER A 63 10.95 -1.96 7.80
N SER A 64 11.46 -0.79 7.45
CA SER A 64 11.90 0.24 8.39
C SER A 64 10.78 1.16 8.90
N LEU A 65 9.55 1.08 8.38
CA LEU A 65 8.48 2.04 8.69
C LEU A 65 8.21 2.11 10.19
N TYR A 66 7.97 0.97 10.83
CA TYR A 66 7.76 0.93 12.28
C TYR A 66 9.04 1.26 13.05
N TRP A 67 10.16 0.59 12.72
CA TRP A 67 11.38 0.71 13.52
C TRP A 67 12.08 2.07 13.44
N LYS A 68 11.91 2.82 12.34
CA LYS A 68 12.49 4.15 12.17
C LYS A 68 11.51 5.29 12.40
N LYS A 69 10.22 5.10 12.11
CA LYS A 69 9.21 6.16 12.21
C LYS A 69 8.16 5.93 13.27
N GLY A 70 8.09 4.74 13.87
CA GLY A 70 7.05 4.37 14.82
C GLY A 70 5.67 4.20 14.19
N LEU A 71 5.57 4.18 12.85
CA LEU A 71 4.29 4.15 12.13
C LEU A 71 3.89 2.73 11.73
N ILE A 72 2.57 2.51 11.66
CA ILE A 72 1.97 1.25 11.22
C ILE A 72 0.99 1.54 10.07
N GLY A 73 0.98 0.70 9.03
CA GLY A 73 -0.07 0.77 8.00
C GLY A 73 -1.40 0.29 8.56
N THR A 74 -2.46 1.10 8.48
CA THR A 74 -3.75 0.79 9.12
C THR A 74 -4.52 -0.33 8.44
N ASN A 75 -4.27 -0.55 7.15
CA ASN A 75 -4.93 -1.55 6.32
C ASN A 75 -4.10 -2.85 6.16
N GLY A 76 -2.90 -2.91 6.76
CA GLY A 76 -1.93 -4.00 6.56
C GLY A 76 -1.29 -3.96 5.17
N ILE A 77 -2.10 -4.13 4.13
CA ILE A 77 -1.74 -3.93 2.73
C ILE A 77 -2.78 -3.02 2.03
N GLY A 78 -2.32 -2.22 1.07
CA GLY A 78 -3.19 -1.59 0.09
C GLY A 78 -3.34 -2.50 -1.12
N VAL A 79 -4.58 -2.81 -1.49
CA VAL A 79 -4.91 -3.46 -2.76
C VAL A 79 -5.44 -2.37 -3.68
N ILE A 80 -4.76 -2.15 -4.79
CA ILE A 80 -5.12 -1.13 -5.77
C ILE A 80 -5.55 -1.82 -7.06
N ASP A 81 -6.79 -1.54 -7.44
CA ASP A 81 -7.46 -2.13 -8.60
C ASP A 81 -6.92 -1.60 -9.94
N GLN A 82 -7.30 -2.28 -11.02
CA GLN A 82 -6.87 -1.99 -12.40
C GLN A 82 -7.47 -0.68 -12.94
N ASP A 83 -8.64 -0.29 -12.43
CA ASP A 83 -9.41 0.89 -12.84
C ASP A 83 -9.29 2.07 -11.88
N PHE A 84 -8.53 1.93 -10.78
CA PHE A 84 -8.16 3.04 -9.88
C PHE A 84 -7.05 3.89 -10.51
N CYS A 85 -7.35 4.56 -11.62
CA CYS A 85 -6.41 5.40 -12.35
C CYS A 85 -7.06 6.61 -13.02
N GLY A 86 -8.23 7.03 -12.54
CA GLY A 86 -8.87 8.29 -12.91
C GLY A 86 -8.07 9.52 -12.46
N PRO A 87 -8.44 10.72 -12.92
CA PRO A 87 -7.73 11.96 -12.62
C PRO A 87 -7.58 12.27 -11.11
N GLU A 88 -8.48 11.75 -10.29
CA GLU A 88 -8.51 11.95 -8.83
C GLU A 88 -8.04 10.71 -8.03
N ASP A 89 -7.67 9.62 -8.71
CA ASP A 89 -7.27 8.35 -8.10
C ASP A 89 -5.80 8.38 -7.65
N ILE A 90 -5.46 9.38 -6.85
CA ILE A 90 -4.13 9.53 -6.28
C ILE A 90 -3.95 8.45 -5.21
N LEU A 91 -2.86 7.68 -5.34
CA LEU A 91 -2.51 6.67 -4.34
C LEU A 91 -2.24 7.35 -2.99
N LYS A 92 -2.84 6.81 -1.93
CA LYS A 92 -2.68 7.29 -0.56
C LYS A 92 -2.09 6.22 0.34
N LEU A 93 -1.22 6.63 1.26
CA LEU A 93 -0.67 5.78 2.31
C LEU A 93 -1.50 5.98 3.59
N SER A 94 -2.08 4.92 4.12
CA SER A 94 -2.87 4.99 5.35
C SER A 94 -2.02 4.56 6.55
N LEU A 95 -1.56 5.53 7.34
CA LEU A 95 -0.60 5.30 8.42
C LEU A 95 -1.19 5.73 9.77
N TRP A 96 -0.86 4.99 10.82
CA TRP A 96 -1.22 5.27 12.21
C TRP A 96 0.02 5.40 13.07
N ASN A 97 -0.03 6.37 13.99
CA ASN A 97 0.97 6.57 15.03
C ASN A 97 0.48 5.93 16.35
N PRO A 98 0.91 4.70 16.68
CA PRO A 98 0.63 4.08 17.97
C PRO A 98 1.41 4.68 19.14
N GLY A 99 2.42 5.52 18.89
CA GLY A 99 3.31 6.07 19.91
C GLY A 99 2.66 7.18 20.76
N ASP A 100 3.49 7.76 21.63
CA ASP A 100 3.11 8.86 22.53
C ASP A 100 3.78 10.19 22.14
N THR A 101 4.53 10.21 21.03
CA THR A 101 5.16 11.41 20.46
C THR A 101 4.69 11.66 19.03
N PRO A 102 4.61 12.92 18.58
CA PRO A 102 4.24 13.23 17.19
C PRO A 102 5.28 12.69 16.20
N VAL A 103 4.82 12.20 15.05
CA VAL A 103 5.70 11.76 13.95
C VAL A 103 5.61 12.77 12.82
N ILE A 104 6.74 13.44 12.53
CA ILE A 104 6.86 14.40 11.44
C ILE A 104 7.22 13.66 10.15
N ILE A 105 6.50 13.95 9.09
CA ILE A 105 6.70 13.43 7.74
C ILE A 105 6.99 14.60 6.82
N THR A 106 8.07 14.49 6.06
CA THR A 106 8.45 15.51 5.07
C THR A 106 8.10 15.05 3.65
N LYS A 107 7.73 15.98 2.77
CA LYS A 107 7.60 15.73 1.32
C LYS A 107 8.86 15.05 0.79
N GLY A 108 8.69 14.02 -0.03
CA GLY A 108 9.77 13.18 -0.56
C GLY A 108 10.21 12.04 0.37
N GLU A 109 9.72 11.97 1.62
CA GLU A 109 10.07 10.87 2.52
C GLU A 109 9.42 9.55 2.08
N ARG A 110 10.25 8.52 1.88
CA ARG A 110 9.83 7.17 1.45
C ARG A 110 9.29 6.37 2.63
N LEU A 111 7.99 6.12 2.65
CA LEU A 111 7.29 5.50 3.79
C LEU A 111 6.76 4.10 3.48
N ALA A 112 6.31 3.90 2.24
CA ALA A 112 5.76 2.64 1.77
C ALA A 112 6.53 2.12 0.55
N GLN A 113 6.18 0.92 0.12
CA GLN A 113 6.70 0.29 -1.08
C GLN A 113 5.55 -0.41 -1.79
N ALA A 114 5.65 -0.55 -3.10
CA ALA A 114 4.62 -1.19 -3.89
C ALA A 114 5.19 -2.11 -4.97
N PHE A 115 4.41 -3.12 -5.33
CA PHE A 115 4.76 -4.13 -6.32
C PHE A 115 3.50 -4.70 -6.97
N PHE A 116 3.64 -5.20 -8.19
CA PHE A 116 2.53 -5.77 -8.95
C PHE A 116 2.43 -7.28 -8.68
N LEU A 117 1.22 -7.76 -8.44
CA LEU A 117 0.93 -9.18 -8.28
C LEU A 117 -0.13 -9.63 -9.29
N PRO A 118 0.05 -10.77 -9.98
CA PRO A 118 -1.01 -11.36 -10.80
C PRO A 118 -2.25 -11.67 -9.96
N VAL A 119 -3.43 -11.44 -10.53
CA VAL A 119 -4.71 -11.73 -9.88
C VAL A 119 -5.70 -12.31 -10.89
N GLU A 120 -6.57 -13.19 -10.40
CA GLU A 120 -7.68 -13.77 -11.16
C GLU A 120 -9.01 -13.22 -10.64
N ARG A 121 -10.00 -13.11 -11.53
CA ARG A 121 -11.38 -12.79 -11.14
C ARG A 121 -12.17 -14.10 -11.10
N ALA A 122 -12.73 -14.43 -9.94
CA ALA A 122 -13.56 -15.61 -9.78
C ALA A 122 -15.00 -15.33 -10.23
N GLU A 123 -15.65 -16.36 -10.76
CA GLU A 123 -17.11 -16.41 -10.90
C GLU A 123 -17.69 -17.30 -9.79
N TRP A 124 -18.73 -16.84 -9.13
CA TRP A 124 -19.34 -17.58 -8.03
C TRP A 124 -20.24 -18.69 -8.56
N LEU A 125 -20.03 -19.91 -8.08
CA LEU A 125 -20.95 -21.04 -8.24
C LEU A 125 -21.57 -21.36 -6.88
N GLU A 126 -22.84 -21.01 -6.70
CA GLU A 126 -23.57 -21.29 -5.46
C GLU A 126 -23.96 -22.77 -5.38
N GLY A 127 -23.70 -23.40 -4.24
CA GLY A 127 -23.96 -24.84 -4.02
C GLY A 127 -23.76 -25.27 -2.56
N PRO A 128 -24.08 -26.52 -2.21
CA PRO A 128 -23.82 -27.05 -0.88
C PRO A 128 -22.30 -27.15 -0.61
N PRO A 129 -21.85 -27.11 0.67
CA PRO A 129 -20.44 -27.30 1.00
C PRO A 129 -19.89 -28.66 0.52
N GLU A 130 -18.69 -28.66 -0.08
CA GLU A 130 -18.07 -29.88 -0.65
C GLU A 130 -17.19 -30.68 0.33
N GLY A 131 -17.14 -30.32 1.62
CA GLY A 131 -16.17 -30.89 2.56
C GLY A 131 -16.59 -30.95 4.03
N GLN A 132 -15.72 -31.53 4.86
CA GLN A 132 -15.92 -31.62 6.31
C GLN A 132 -15.42 -30.37 7.04
N SER A 133 -16.06 -30.04 8.17
CA SER A 133 -15.64 -28.97 9.06
C SER A 133 -14.26 -29.26 9.66
N ARG A 134 -13.32 -28.32 9.53
CA ARG A 134 -11.96 -28.43 10.09
C ARG A 134 -11.74 -27.66 11.41
N GLY A 135 -12.70 -26.83 11.83
CA GLY A 135 -12.51 -25.86 12.93
C GLY A 135 -11.54 -24.72 12.56
N GLY A 136 -11.49 -23.66 13.37
CA GLY A 136 -10.62 -22.48 13.16
C GLY A 136 -10.25 -21.80 14.48
N PHE A 137 -9.35 -20.80 14.44
CA PHE A 137 -8.78 -20.08 15.60
C PHE A 137 -7.97 -20.96 16.58
N GLY A 138 -6.90 -21.60 16.08
CA GLY A 138 -6.03 -22.42 16.95
C GLY A 138 -6.58 -23.82 17.22
N SER A 139 -7.31 -24.40 16.26
CA SER A 139 -7.88 -25.75 16.36
C SER A 139 -6.84 -26.87 16.48
N THR A 140 -5.55 -26.56 16.37
CA THR A 140 -4.41 -27.45 16.63
C THR A 140 -3.67 -27.13 17.93
N GLY A 141 -4.19 -26.21 18.76
CA GLY A 141 -3.50 -25.67 19.94
C GLY A 141 -2.62 -24.46 19.62
N ILE A 142 -2.03 -23.86 20.67
CA ILE A 142 -0.99 -22.81 20.60
C ILE A 142 0.34 -23.45 20.22
#